data_AF-A0A834FV25-F1
#
_entry.id   AF-A0A834FV25-F1
#
_cell.length_a   1.000
_cell.length_b   1.000
_cell.length_c   1.000
_cell.angle_alpha   90.00
_cell.angle_beta   90.00
_cell.angle_gamma   90.00
#
_symmetry.space_group_name_H-M   'P 1'
#
loop_
_entity.id
_entity.type
_entity.pdbx_description
1 polymer ?
#
loop_
_entity_poly.entity_id
_entity_poly.type
_entity_poly.pdbx_seq_one_letter_code
_entity_poly.pdbx_strand_id
1 'polypeptide(L)'
;MHKQRRYLELVDPRLEGQVTSEEDVEKLVRVALCCVHQNPALRPSMANVVGMFEGGYPIMLGNPISTVAFAVVWNLFARQRPYEEYFLRQFFGSEYDEYAHRLPSGVPFVK
;
A
#
# COMPACT_ATOMS: atom_id res chain seq x y z
N MET A 1 -13.72 23.08 14.13
CA MET A 1 -15.11 22.59 13.98
C MET A 1 -15.24 21.65 12.75
N HIS A 2 -14.45 20.57 12.64
CA HIS A 2 -14.64 19.57 11.57
C HIS A 2 -14.56 18.16 12.16
N LYS A 3 -15.63 17.78 12.89
CA LYS A 3 -15.88 16.43 13.36
C LYS A 3 -17.07 15.88 12.58
N GLN A 4 -16.85 15.38 11.36
CA GLN A 4 -17.79 14.43 10.76
C GLN A 4 -16.96 13.36 10.05
N ARG A 5 -16.81 12.20 10.71
CA ARG A 5 -16.24 10.97 10.16
C ARG A 5 -17.33 10.23 9.37
N ARG A 6 -17.88 10.85 8.32
CA ARG A 6 -18.80 10.15 7.42
C ARG A 6 -18.03 9.66 6.22
N TYR A 7 -17.38 8.50 6.37
CA TYR A 7 -16.62 7.87 5.30
C TYR A 7 -17.55 7.26 4.23
N LEU A 8 -18.81 6.95 4.56
CA LEU A 8 -19.80 6.47 3.59
C LEU A 8 -20.13 7.50 2.49
N GLU A 9 -20.05 8.80 2.77
CA GLU A 9 -20.28 9.85 1.76
C GLU A 9 -19.13 9.95 0.74
N LEU A 10 -17.99 9.34 1.04
CA LEU A 10 -16.84 9.23 0.14
C LEU A 10 -16.90 8.02 -0.79
N VAL A 11 -17.82 7.09 -0.52
CA VAL A 11 -17.99 5.86 -1.33
C VAL A 11 -18.60 6.24 -2.67
N ASP A 12 -18.04 5.70 -3.76
CA ASP A 12 -18.60 5.90 -5.09
C ASP A 12 -20.07 5.44 -5.10
N PRO A 13 -21.02 6.23 -5.63
CA PRO A 13 -22.44 5.85 -5.73
C PRO A 13 -22.68 4.48 -6.38
N ARG A 14 -21.76 4.01 -7.22
CA ARG A 14 -21.83 2.68 -7.86
C ARG A 14 -21.57 1.51 -6.89
N LEU A 15 -21.03 1.80 -5.71
CA LEU A 15 -20.73 0.85 -4.64
C LEU A 15 -21.74 0.92 -3.49
N GLU A 16 -22.73 1.84 -3.56
CA GLU A 16 -23.82 1.90 -2.59
C GLU A 16 -24.58 0.56 -2.55
N GLY A 17 -24.67 -0.03 -1.35
CA GLY A 17 -25.32 -1.32 -1.11
C GLY A 17 -24.40 -2.56 -1.18
N GLN A 18 -23.17 -2.43 -1.69
CA GLN A 18 -22.16 -3.50 -1.64
C GLN A 18 -21.21 -3.36 -0.45
N VAL A 19 -21.14 -2.16 0.12
CA VAL A 19 -20.31 -1.84 1.28
C VAL A 19 -21.13 -2.04 2.54
N THR A 20 -20.92 -3.17 3.20
CA THR A 20 -21.63 -3.56 4.43
C THR A 20 -20.95 -3.06 5.71
N SER A 21 -19.68 -2.66 5.64
CA SER A 21 -18.83 -2.32 6.78
C SER A 21 -18.26 -0.91 6.67
N GLU A 22 -18.81 0.03 7.45
CA GLU A 22 -18.24 1.39 7.60
C GLU A 22 -16.77 1.36 8.03
N GLU A 23 -16.40 0.37 8.84
CA GLU A 23 -15.03 0.19 9.32
C GLU A 23 -14.02 -0.07 8.20
N ASP A 24 -14.41 -0.79 7.15
CA ASP A 24 -13.50 -1.11 6.05
C ASP A 24 -13.30 0.09 5.14
N VAL A 25 -14.34 0.93 4.98
CA VAL A 25 -14.20 2.23 4.33
C VAL A 25 -13.29 3.14 5.13
N GLU A 26 -13.45 3.20 6.46
CA GLU A 26 -12.57 3.99 7.32
C GLU A 26 -11.11 3.52 7.22
N LYS A 27 -10.86 2.20 7.25
CA LYS A 27 -9.52 1.63 7.06
C LYS A 27 -8.96 2.00 5.69
N LEU A 28 -9.75 1.87 4.63
CA LEU A 28 -9.33 2.18 3.27
C LEU A 28 -8.96 3.66 3.11
N VAL A 29 -9.77 4.56 3.65
CA VAL A 29 -9.48 6.01 3.63
C VAL A 29 -8.20 6.32 4.41
N ARG A 30 -7.99 5.71 5.58
CA ARG A 30 -6.76 5.90 6.38
C ARG A 30 -5.52 5.39 5.66
N VAL A 31 -5.59 4.20 5.06
CA VAL A 31 -4.49 3.62 4.29
C VAL A 31 -4.18 4.50 3.08
N ALA A 32 -5.21 4.95 2.35
CA ALA A 32 -5.05 5.88 1.22
C ALA A 32 -4.35 7.18 1.65
N LEU A 33 -4.75 7.77 2.79
CA LEU A 33 -4.09 8.98 3.32
C LEU A 33 -2.61 8.75 3.67
N CYS A 34 -2.26 7.56 4.19
CA CYS A 34 -0.87 7.18 4.43
C CYS A 34 -0.09 7.01 3.11
N CYS A 35 -0.72 6.48 2.06
CA CYS A 35 -0.09 6.31 0.74
C CYS A 35 0.17 7.65 0.03
N VAL A 36 -0.71 8.64 0.19
CA VAL A 36 -0.62 9.96 -0.47
C VAL A 36 0.15 10.97 0.38
N HIS A 37 0.80 10.52 1.47
CA HIS A 37 1.49 11.41 2.39
C HIS A 37 2.59 12.24 1.70
N GLN A 38 2.73 13.51 2.08
CA GLN A 38 3.71 14.44 1.48
C GLN A 38 5.15 13.99 1.72
N ASN A 39 5.44 13.47 2.91
CA ASN A 39 6.75 12.90 3.22
C ASN A 39 6.80 11.44 2.72
N PRO A 40 7.66 11.15 1.74
CA PRO A 40 7.71 9.84 1.14
C PRO A 40 8.29 8.76 2.08
N ALA A 41 9.08 9.13 3.10
CA ALA A 41 9.58 8.20 4.11
C ALA A 41 8.49 7.67 5.06
N LEU A 42 7.33 8.34 5.12
CA LEU A 42 6.17 7.93 5.91
C LEU A 42 5.16 7.10 5.09
N ARG A 43 5.38 6.94 3.78
CA ARG A 43 4.50 6.13 2.93
C ARG A 43 4.73 4.64 3.24
N PRO A 44 3.67 3.87 3.52
CA PRO A 44 3.80 2.45 3.77
C PRO A 44 4.25 1.70 2.51
N SER A 45 5.03 0.63 2.69
CA SER A 45 5.32 -0.30 1.59
C SER A 45 4.05 -1.01 1.15
N MET A 46 4.01 -1.51 -0.09
CA MET A 46 2.87 -2.30 -0.56
C MET A 46 2.59 -3.54 0.32
N ALA A 47 3.59 -4.10 1.00
CA ALA A 47 3.39 -5.15 2.02
C ALA A 47 2.55 -4.65 3.17
N ASN A 48 2.92 -3.49 3.70
CA ASN A 48 2.25 -2.91 4.84
C ASN A 48 0.83 -2.49 4.46
N VAL A 49 0.62 -1.98 3.25
CA VAL A 49 -0.71 -1.65 2.70
C VAL A 49 -1.58 -2.91 2.63
N VAL A 50 -1.08 -4.00 2.04
CA VAL A 50 -1.83 -5.27 1.95
C VAL A 50 -2.11 -5.84 3.35
N GLY A 51 -1.11 -5.84 4.24
CA GLY A 51 -1.30 -6.31 5.62
C GLY A 51 -2.28 -5.45 6.44
N MET A 52 -2.39 -4.15 6.14
CA MET A 52 -3.40 -3.25 6.72
C MET A 52 -4.82 -3.60 6.23
N PHE A 53 -4.97 -4.03 4.98
CA PHE A 53 -6.26 -4.46 4.43
C PHE A 53 -6.66 -5.88 4.88
N GLU A 54 -5.71 -6.79 4.99
CA GLU A 54 -5.95 -8.18 5.44
C GLU A 54 -6.19 -8.30 6.96
N GLY A 55 -6.16 -7.19 7.70
CA GLY A 55 -6.50 -7.15 9.14
C GLY A 55 -5.40 -7.63 10.07
N GLY A 56 -4.17 -7.73 9.58
CA GLY A 56 -3.02 -8.25 10.31
C GLY A 56 -2.12 -8.99 9.34
N TYR A 57 -0.82 -8.78 9.48
CA TYR A 57 0.20 -9.52 8.75
C TYR A 57 -0.13 -11.03 8.81
N PRO A 58 -0.20 -11.76 7.67
CA PRO A 58 -0.63 -13.16 7.63
C PRO A 58 0.22 -14.11 8.49
N ILE A 59 1.34 -13.61 9.02
CA ILE A 59 2.18 -14.25 10.04
C ILE A 59 1.42 -14.47 11.37
N MET A 60 0.33 -13.74 11.66
CA MET A 60 -0.50 -13.93 12.87
C MET A 60 -1.54 -15.04 12.75
N LEU A 61 -1.81 -15.59 11.57
CA LEU A 61 -2.81 -16.65 11.42
C LEU A 61 -2.31 -18.04 11.83
N GLY A 62 -1.01 -18.19 12.15
CA GLY A 62 -0.43 -19.48 12.55
C GLY A 62 -0.55 -20.60 11.51
N ASN A 63 -1.06 -20.30 10.31
CA ASN A 63 -1.30 -21.27 9.25
C ASN A 63 -0.14 -21.22 8.24
N PRO A 64 0.64 -22.31 8.08
CA PRO A 64 1.78 -22.34 7.17
C PRO A 64 1.40 -22.19 5.69
N ILE A 65 0.15 -22.46 5.31
CA ILE A 65 -0.31 -22.30 3.93
C ILE A 65 -0.44 -20.82 3.58
N SER A 66 -1.03 -20.02 4.48
CA SER A 66 -1.21 -18.58 4.29
C SER A 66 0.13 -17.84 4.23
N THR A 67 1.11 -18.26 5.03
CA THR A 67 2.45 -17.66 5.00
C THR A 67 3.21 -17.99 3.71
N VAL A 68 3.13 -19.23 3.22
CA VAL A 68 3.74 -19.62 1.94
C VAL A 68 3.05 -18.92 0.78
N ALA A 69 1.72 -18.85 0.76
CA ALA A 69 0.97 -18.13 -0.27
C ALA A 69 1.34 -16.64 -0.31
N PHE A 70 1.38 -15.99 0.85
CA PHE A 70 1.81 -14.60 0.96
C PHE A 70 3.26 -14.42 0.49
N ALA A 71 4.19 -15.30 0.87
CA ALA A 71 5.58 -15.23 0.43
C ALA A 71 5.74 -15.39 -1.09
N VAL A 72 4.95 -16.27 -1.72
CA VAL A 72 4.96 -16.47 -3.18
C VAL A 72 4.42 -15.23 -3.89
N VAL A 73 3.28 -14.69 -3.45
CA VAL A 73 2.70 -13.46 -3.99
C VAL A 73 3.64 -12.28 -3.80
N TRP A 74 4.24 -12.16 -2.61
CA TRP A 74 5.23 -11.14 -2.29
C TRP A 74 6.46 -11.22 -3.20
N ASN A 75 6.98 -12.43 -3.45
CA ASN A 75 8.09 -12.65 -4.36
C ASN A 75 7.73 -12.23 -5.80
N LEU A 76 6.50 -12.49 -6.24
CA LEU A 76 6.04 -12.07 -7.57
C LEU A 76 5.95 -10.54 -7.67
N PHE A 77 5.45 -9.88 -6.62
CA PHE A 77 5.38 -8.42 -6.53
C PHE A 77 6.77 -7.76 -6.47
N ALA A 78 7.68 -8.35 -5.69
CA ALA A 78 9.07 -7.92 -5.61
C ALA A 78 9.80 -8.00 -6.96
N ARG A 79 9.40 -8.93 -7.83
CA ARG A 79 9.92 -9.04 -9.20
C ARG A 79 9.33 -8.00 -10.16
N GLN A 80 8.21 -7.36 -9.83
CA GLN A 80 7.53 -6.41 -10.71
C GLN A 80 8.01 -4.96 -10.53
N ARG A 81 8.31 -4.54 -9.29
CA ARG A 81 8.85 -3.21 -8.97
C ARG A 81 10.11 -2.74 -9.74
N PRO A 82 11.11 -3.58 -10.07
CA PRO A 82 12.27 -3.10 -10.82
C PRO A 82 11.94 -2.62 -12.24
N TYR A 83 10.85 -3.13 -12.85
CA TYR A 83 10.40 -2.66 -14.17
C TYR A 83 9.73 -1.29 -14.09
N GLU A 84 8.96 -1.03 -13.04
CA GLU A 84 8.37 0.30 -12.81
C GLU A 84 9.45 1.35 -12.53
N GLU A 85 10.45 1.03 -11.69
CA GLU A 85 11.57 1.93 -11.42
C GLU A 85 12.43 2.18 -12.67
N TYR A 86 12.63 1.15 -13.51
CA TYR A 86 13.31 1.30 -14.80
C TYR A 86 12.58 2.30 -15.71
N PHE A 87 11.26 2.16 -15.83
CA PHE A 87 10.46 3.07 -16.65
C PHE A 87 10.43 4.49 -16.07
N LEU A 88 10.33 4.63 -14.74
CA LEU A 88 10.34 5.93 -14.06
C LEU A 88 11.68 6.65 -14.22
N ARG A 89 12.82 5.94 -14.11
CA ARG A 89 14.14 6.49 -14.45
C ARG A 89 14.23 6.90 -15.91
N GLN A 90 13.62 6.16 -16.83
CA GLN A 90 13.61 6.51 -18.24
C GLN A 90 12.71 7.72 -18.55
N PHE A 91 11.60 7.90 -17.84
CA PHE A 91 10.64 9.00 -18.07
C PHE A 91 11.00 10.29 -17.33
N PHE A 92 11.48 10.20 -16.09
CA PHE A 92 11.75 11.34 -15.20
C PHE A 92 13.25 11.59 -14.96
N GLY A 93 14.14 10.70 -15.43
CA GLY A 93 15.58 10.91 -15.43
C GLY A 93 16.16 11.22 -14.05
N SER A 94 16.98 12.27 -13.97
CA SER A 94 17.70 12.68 -12.76
C SER A 94 16.79 13.11 -11.60
N GLU A 95 15.58 13.61 -11.88
CA GLU A 95 14.62 13.97 -10.83
C GLU A 95 14.15 12.73 -10.04
N TYR A 96 14.05 11.58 -10.71
CA TYR A 96 13.69 10.33 -10.05
C TYR A 96 14.81 9.77 -9.20
N ASP A 97 16.07 9.88 -9.62
CA ASP A 97 17.20 9.43 -8.81
C ASP A 97 17.34 10.27 -7.53
N GLU A 98 17.13 11.58 -7.62
CA GLU A 98 17.13 12.45 -6.44
C GLU A 98 15.95 12.15 -5.49
N TYR A 99 14.80 11.78 -6.05
CA TYR A 99 13.65 11.29 -5.29
C TYR A 99 13.95 9.92 -4.64
N ALA A 100 14.52 8.97 -5.38
CA ALA A 100 14.85 7.63 -4.92
C ALA A 100 15.87 7.63 -3.78
N HIS A 101 16.85 8.55 -3.79
CA HIS A 101 17.78 8.72 -2.67
C HIS A 101 17.11 9.12 -1.35
N ARG A 102 15.91 9.73 -1.40
CA ARG A 102 15.14 10.13 -0.21
C ARG A 102 14.23 9.02 0.31
N LEU A 103 13.99 7.96 -0.48
CA LEU A 103 13.19 6.80 -0.07
C LEU A 103 14.03 5.53 -0.07
N PRO A 104 14.40 4.99 1.11
CA PRO A 104 14.85 3.60 1.13
C PRO A 104 13.71 2.72 0.61
N SER A 105 14.00 1.84 -0.35
CA SER A 105 13.02 0.98 -1.03
C SER A 105 12.22 0.07 -0.07
N GLY A 106 12.67 -0.05 1.20
CA GLY A 106 12.03 -0.81 2.26
C GLY A 106 12.08 -2.32 2.03
N VAL A 107 12.66 -2.76 0.91
CA VAL A 107 12.86 -4.16 0.55
C VAL A 107 14.32 -4.49 0.87
N PRO A 108 14.58 -5.45 1.76
CA PRO A 108 15.96 -5.92 1.94
C PRO A 108 16.44 -6.44 0.58
N PHE A 109 17.63 -6.02 0.15
CA PHE A 109 18.33 -6.42 -1.09
C PHE A 109 18.05 -5.64 -2.39
N VAL A 110 17.29 -4.53 -2.37
CA VAL A 110 17.19 -3.64 -3.55
C VAL A 110 17.95 -2.35 -3.26
N LYS A 111 19.12 -2.20 -3.91
CA LYS A 111 20.03 -1.05 -3.80
C LYS A 111 20.27 -0.45 -5.18
#